data_AF-A0A564SYF8-F1
#
_entry.id   AF-A0A564SYF8-F1
#
_cell.length_a   1.000
_cell.length_b   1.000
_cell.length_c   1.000
_cell.angle_alpha   90.00
_cell.angle_beta   90.00
_cell.angle_gamma   90.00
#
_symmetry.space_group_name_H-M   'P 1'
#
loop_
_entity.id
_entity.type
_entity.pdbx_description
1 polymer ?
#
loop_
_entity_poly.entity_id
_entity_poly.type
_entity_poly.pdbx_seq_one_letter_code
_entity_poly.pdbx_strand_id
1 'polypeptide(L)'
;MKKQTRIYYLFVVLFLLQVILTIKIWWSKGLVLPLIVFPGMSFFFLLYLRYLLGYNLNQFPSEPLFVLRRYGLGTSLNPKNPLGYKISLLLVMGVLIFLFCLNLFSLISH
;
A
#
# COMPACT_ATOMS: atom_id res chain seq x y z
N MET A 1 2.55 17.65 8.25
CA MET A 1 2.22 16.61 9.24
C MET A 1 0.72 16.28 9.30
N LYS A 2 -0.18 17.12 9.83
CA LYS A 2 -1.62 16.76 10.04
C LYS A 2 -2.34 16.15 8.82
N LYS A 3 -2.15 16.69 7.61
CA LYS A 3 -2.78 16.17 6.37
C LYS A 3 -2.24 14.80 5.93
N GLN A 4 -0.93 14.58 6.02
CA GLN A 4 -0.28 13.31 5.66
C GLN A 4 -0.71 12.19 6.62
N THR A 5 -0.74 12.50 7.91
CA THR A 5 -1.24 11.59 8.95
C THR A 5 -2.70 11.18 8.69
N ARG A 6 -3.54 12.10 8.21
CA ARG A 6 -4.94 11.80 7.86
C ARG A 6 -5.05 10.80 6.69
N ILE A 7 -4.22 10.93 5.65
CA ILE A 7 -4.20 9.99 4.52
C ILE A 7 -3.82 8.60 5.01
N TYR A 8 -2.79 8.49 5.85
CA TYR A 8 -2.39 7.21 6.42
C TYR A 8 -3.52 6.54 7.20
N TYR A 9 -4.19 7.28 8.10
CA TYR A 9 -5.31 6.75 8.87
C TYR A 9 -6.49 6.31 8.01
N LEU A 10 -6.79 7.00 6.91
CA LEU A 10 -7.81 6.57 5.96
C LEU A 10 -7.50 5.17 5.42
N PHE A 11 -6.25 4.93 4.99
CA PHE A 11 -5.85 3.61 4.50
C PHE A 11 -5.81 2.54 5.60
N VAL A 12 -5.49 2.91 6.85
CA VAL A 12 -5.60 1.98 7.99
C VAL A 12 -7.05 1.54 8.19
N VAL A 13 -8.01 2.47 8.14
CA VAL A 13 -9.44 2.14 8.25
C VAL A 13 -9.89 1.24 7.10
N LEU A 14 -9.48 1.55 5.86
CA LEU A 14 -9.79 0.71 4.70
C LEU A 14 -9.21 -0.69 4.83
N PHE A 15 -8.00 -0.82 5.37
CA PHE A 15 -7.38 -2.11 5.64
C PHE A 15 -8.11 -2.92 6.70
N LEU A 16 -8.53 -2.30 7.81
CA LEU A 16 -9.33 -2.98 8.83
C LEU A 16 -10.66 -3.48 8.25
N LEU A 17 -11.31 -2.65 7.42
CA LEU A 17 -12.51 -3.06 6.70
C LEU A 17 -12.22 -4.21 5.74
N GLN A 18 -11.09 -4.17 5.02
CA GLN A 18 -10.64 -5.25 4.14
C GLN A 18 -10.54 -6.58 4.92
N VAL A 19 -9.89 -6.59 6.08
CA VAL A 19 -9.75 -7.79 6.93
C VAL A 19 -11.11 -8.37 7.32
N ILE A 20 -12.04 -7.53 7.77
CA ILE A 20 -13.41 -7.97 8.13
C ILE A 20 -14.11 -8.60 6.92
N LEU A 21 -14.04 -7.95 5.75
CA LEU A 21 -14.64 -8.47 4.53
C LEU A 21 -14.00 -9.79 4.10
N THR A 22 -12.69 -9.91 4.22
CA THR A 22 -11.95 -11.12 3.86
C THR A 22 -12.35 -12.30 4.75
N ILE A 23 -12.55 -12.08 6.06
CA ILE A 23 -13.08 -13.11 6.97
C ILE A 23 -14.50 -13.53 6.54
N LYS A 24 -15.36 -12.56 6.19
CA LYS A 24 -16.71 -12.84 5.70
C LYS A 24 -16.70 -13.67 4.41
N ILE A 25 -15.83 -13.35 3.46
CA ILE A 25 -15.66 -14.09 2.20
C ILE A 25 -15.25 -15.53 2.50
N TRP A 26 -14.28 -15.72 3.39
CA TRP A 26 -13.85 -17.05 3.79
C TRP A 26 -15.00 -17.87 4.39
N TRP A 27 -15.75 -17.30 5.33
CA TRP A 27 -16.91 -17.97 5.92
C TRP A 27 -18.03 -18.28 4.90
N SER A 28 -18.27 -17.37 3.95
CA SER A 28 -19.38 -17.48 3.00
C SER A 28 -19.06 -18.36 1.78
N LYS A 29 -17.81 -18.40 1.32
CA LYS A 29 -17.42 -18.99 0.03
C LYS A 29 -16.28 -20.01 0.14
N GLY A 30 -15.67 -20.18 1.33
CA GLY A 30 -14.54 -21.09 1.53
C GLY A 30 -13.24 -20.69 0.81
N LEU A 31 -13.15 -19.46 0.28
CA LEU A 31 -11.98 -19.01 -0.48
C LEU A 31 -10.81 -18.69 0.45
N VAL A 32 -9.69 -19.40 0.28
CA VAL A 32 -8.47 -19.25 1.10
C VAL A 32 -7.45 -18.29 0.47
N LEU A 33 -7.37 -18.23 -0.86
CA LEU A 33 -6.39 -17.38 -1.54
C LEU A 33 -6.61 -15.87 -1.28
N PRO A 34 -7.85 -15.33 -1.33
CA PRO A 34 -8.13 -13.96 -0.90
C PRO A 34 -7.79 -13.71 0.58
N LEU A 35 -7.89 -14.73 1.43
CA LEU A 35 -7.67 -14.65 2.87
C LEU A 35 -6.24 -14.23 3.23
N ILE A 36 -5.27 -14.80 2.52
CA ILE A 36 -3.85 -14.60 2.85
C ILE A 36 -3.26 -13.47 1.99
N VAL A 37 -3.56 -13.46 0.70
CA VAL A 37 -2.88 -12.58 -0.26
C VAL A 37 -3.30 -11.13 -0.07
N PHE A 38 -4.60 -10.83 0.00
CA PHE A 38 -5.05 -9.44 0.00
C PHE A 38 -4.69 -8.69 1.29
N PRO A 39 -4.94 -9.22 2.51
CA PRO A 39 -4.53 -8.54 3.73
C PRO A 39 -3.02 -8.44 3.88
N GLY A 40 -2.27 -9.51 3.55
CA GLY A 40 -0.82 -9.52 3.63
C GLY A 40 -0.18 -8.45 2.74
N MET A 41 -0.62 -8.35 1.48
CA MET A 41 -0.11 -7.35 0.55
C MET A 41 -0.52 -5.93 0.96
N SER A 42 -1.77 -5.72 1.38
CA SER A 42 -2.21 -4.40 1.85
C SER A 42 -1.44 -3.93 3.08
N PHE A 43 -1.14 -4.84 4.02
CA PHE A 43 -0.32 -4.52 5.19
C PHE A 43 1.10 -4.09 4.79
N PHE A 44 1.73 -4.81 3.86
CA PHE A 44 3.04 -4.43 3.33
C PHE A 44 3.02 -3.02 2.71
N PHE A 45 2.05 -2.74 1.85
CA PHE A 45 1.93 -1.42 1.21
C PHE A 45 1.56 -0.31 2.21
N LEU A 46 0.85 -0.60 3.29
CA LEU A 46 0.60 0.33 4.39
C LEU A 46 1.89 0.72 5.12
N LEU A 47 2.77 -0.25 5.41
CA LEU A 47 4.07 0.02 6.00
C LEU A 47 4.92 0.89 5.05
N TYR A 48 4.87 0.59 3.75
CA TYR A 48 5.60 1.38 2.75
C TYR A 48 5.03 2.79 2.59
N LEU A 49 3.70 2.96 2.66
CA LEU A 49 3.06 4.28 2.68
C LEU A 49 3.52 5.10 3.90
N ARG A 50 3.55 4.48 5.09
CA ARG A 50 4.05 5.14 6.31
C ARG A 50 5.50 5.58 6.15
N TYR A 51 6.34 4.70 5.58
CA TYR A 51 7.72 5.02 5.25
C TYR A 51 7.82 6.22 4.33
N LEU A 52 7.09 6.23 3.19
CA LEU A 52 7.09 7.35 2.26
C LEU A 52 6.61 8.64 2.91
N LEU A 53 5.55 8.61 3.70
CA LEU A 53 5.03 9.82 4.38
C LEU A 53 6.01 10.39 5.42
N GLY A 54 6.89 9.56 5.99
CA GLY A 54 7.98 9.98 6.86
C GLY A 54 9.31 10.21 6.14
N TYR A 55 9.35 10.01 4.81
CA TYR A 55 10.58 10.04 4.05
C TYR A 55 11.05 11.48 3.83
N ASN A 56 12.23 11.80 4.35
CA ASN A 56 12.83 13.13 4.24
C ASN A 56 13.81 13.14 3.06
N LEU A 57 13.42 13.80 1.97
CA LEU A 57 14.21 13.91 0.74
C LEU A 57 14.91 15.26 0.65
N ASN A 58 16.22 15.26 0.38
CA ASN A 58 16.93 16.45 -0.08
C ASN A 58 16.54 16.68 -1.56
N GLN A 59 15.76 17.73 -1.79
CA GLN A 59 14.96 17.92 -3.00
C GLN A 59 15.77 18.45 -4.19
N PHE A 60 16.67 17.64 -4.77
CA PHE A 60 17.38 18.02 -5.99
C PHE A 60 16.69 17.40 -7.23
N PRO A 61 16.22 18.22 -8.19
CA PRO A 61 15.55 17.72 -9.40
C PRO A 61 16.51 17.04 -10.39
N SER A 62 17.82 17.25 -10.25
CA SER A 62 18.87 16.62 -11.07
C SER A 62 19.18 15.17 -10.67
N GLU A 63 18.70 14.72 -9.51
CA GLU A 63 18.85 13.32 -9.09
C GLU A 63 17.94 12.40 -9.94
N PRO A 64 18.35 11.14 -10.17
CA PRO A 64 17.51 10.15 -10.83
C PRO A 64 16.17 9.95 -10.10
N LEU A 65 15.14 9.52 -10.83
CA LEU A 65 13.79 9.31 -10.26
C LEU A 65 13.80 8.28 -9.13
N PHE A 66 14.43 7.14 -9.38
CA PHE A 66 14.51 6.02 -8.46
C PHE A 66 15.94 5.49 -8.39
N VAL A 67 16.29 4.96 -7.23
CA VAL A 67 17.54 4.22 -7.01
C VAL A 67 17.21 2.91 -6.32
N LEU A 68 17.83 1.84 -6.82
CA LEU A 68 17.77 0.54 -6.19
C LEU A 68 18.59 0.58 -4.90
N ARG A 69 17.96 0.30 -3.76
CA ARG A 69 18.62 0.21 -2.47
C ARG A 69 18.38 -1.14 -1.85
N ARG A 70 19.44 -1.72 -1.29
CA ARG A 70 19.33 -2.95 -0.51
C ARG A 70 18.86 -2.61 0.91
N TYR A 71 17.86 -3.32 1.39
CA TYR A 71 17.37 -3.24 2.77
C TYR A 71 17.26 -4.66 3.32
N GLY A 72 18.11 -4.99 4.31
CA GLY A 72 18.20 -6.34 4.85
C GLY A 72 18.39 -7.38 3.75
N LEU A 73 17.42 -8.29 3.61
CA LEU A 73 17.43 -9.37 2.61
C LEU A 73 16.87 -8.98 1.24
N GLY A 74 16.27 -7.79 1.09
CA GLY A 74 15.59 -7.37 -0.14
C GLY A 74 16.24 -6.18 -0.84
N THR A 75 15.80 -5.93 -2.08
CA THR A 75 16.07 -4.69 -2.82
C THR A 75 14.78 -3.92 -3.03
N SER A 76 14.85 -2.59 -2.97
CA SER A 76 13.70 -1.70 -3.14
C SER A 76 14.07 -0.52 -4.02
N LEU A 77 13.17 -0.13 -4.91
CA LEU A 77 13.28 1.10 -5.68
C LEU A 77 12.81 2.27 -4.81
N ASN A 78 13.76 3.06 -4.32
CA ASN A 78 13.44 4.25 -3.53
C ASN A 78 13.38 5.48 -4.42
N PRO A 79 12.43 6.39 -4.17
CA PRO A 79 12.45 7.68 -4.81
C PRO A 79 13.68 8.49 -4.37
N LYS A 80 14.32 9.17 -5.31
CA LYS A 80 15.48 10.03 -5.03
C LYS A 80 15.32 11.49 -5.45
N ASN A 81 14.30 11.78 -6.24
CA ASN A 81 13.89 13.15 -6.55
C ASN A 81 12.40 13.39 -6.22
N PRO A 82 11.92 14.65 -6.24
CA PRO A 82 10.54 14.98 -5.88
C PRO A 82 9.48 14.33 -6.79
N LEU A 83 9.78 14.10 -8.07
CA LEU A 83 8.86 13.47 -9.01
C LEU A 83 8.71 11.98 -8.72
N GLY A 84 9.84 11.28 -8.52
CA GLY A 84 9.86 9.87 -8.12
C GLY A 84 9.09 9.65 -6.83
N TYR A 85 9.22 10.56 -5.86
CA TYR A 85 8.47 10.51 -4.60
C TYR A 85 6.95 10.58 -4.81
N LYS A 86 6.48 11.51 -5.65
CA LYS A 86 5.06 11.64 -5.99
C LYS A 86 4.54 10.41 -6.72
N ILE A 87 5.32 9.86 -7.66
CA ILE A 87 4.98 8.62 -8.37
C ILE A 87 4.89 7.45 -7.38
N SER A 88 5.84 7.31 -6.46
CA SER A 88 5.79 6.27 -5.42
C SER A 88 4.55 6.39 -4.56
N LEU A 89 4.21 7.59 -4.08
CA LEU A 89 2.99 7.80 -3.29
C LEU A 89 1.74 7.42 -4.07
N LEU A 90 1.62 7.89 -5.32
CA LEU A 90 0.48 7.60 -6.17
C LEU A 90 0.32 6.10 -6.42
N LEU A 91 1.43 5.42 -6.74
CA LEU A 91 1.44 3.98 -6.98
C LEU A 91 1.02 3.21 -5.73
N VAL A 92 1.56 3.54 -4.56
CA VAL A 92 1.22 2.85 -3.30
C VAL A 92 -0.25 3.06 -2.95
N MET A 93 -0.75 4.30 -3.06
CA MET A 93 -2.17 4.58 -2.83
C MET A 93 -3.07 3.85 -3.82
N GLY A 94 -2.69 3.82 -5.10
CA GLY A 94 -3.41 3.11 -6.15
C GLY A 94 -3.47 1.60 -5.90
N VAL A 95 -2.35 0.99 -5.51
CA VAL A 95 -2.30 -0.45 -5.18
C VAL A 95 -3.19 -0.77 -3.97
N LEU A 96 -3.15 0.06 -2.92
CA LEU A 96 -4.02 -0.14 -1.74
C LEU A 96 -5.51 -0.08 -2.11
N ILE A 97 -5.91 0.89 -2.94
CA ILE A 97 -7.29 0.99 -3.43
C ILE A 97 -7.63 -0.25 -4.28
N PHE A 98 -6.74 -0.63 -5.20
CA PHE A 98 -6.95 -1.76 -6.09
C PHE A 98 -7.13 -3.08 -5.31
N LEU A 99 -6.27 -3.35 -4.32
CA LEU A 99 -6.38 -4.52 -3.45
C LEU A 99 -7.70 -4.55 -2.66
N PHE A 100 -8.14 -3.38 -2.17
CA PHE A 100 -9.44 -3.26 -1.52
C PHE A 100 -10.59 -3.56 -2.48
N CYS A 101 -10.55 -3.01 -3.70
CA CYS A 101 -11.53 -3.27 -4.75
C CYS A 101 -11.58 -4.74 -5.16
N LEU A 102 -10.44 -5.43 -5.28
CA LEU A 102 -10.39 -6.87 -5.57
C LEU A 102 -11.04 -7.70 -4.45
N ASN A 103 -10.85 -7.30 -3.19
CA ASN A 103 -11.51 -7.94 -2.06
C ASN A 103 -13.03 -7.75 -2.11
N LEU A 104 -13.49 -6.53 -2.43
CA LEU A 104 -14.91 -6.26 -2.66
C LEU A 104 -15.47 -7.08 -3.83
N PHE A 105 -14.73 -7.16 -4.93
CA PHE A 105 -15.11 -7.97 -6.10
C PHE A 105 -15.26 -9.45 -5.71
N SER A 106 -14.33 -10.01 -4.93
CA SER A 106 -14.44 -11.39 -4.44
C SER A 106 -15.68 -11.62 -3.58
N LEU A 107 -16.14 -10.60 -2.84
CA LEU A 107 -17.39 -10.67 -2.09
C LEU A 107 -18.64 -10.64 -2.99
N ILE A 108 -18.70 -9.75 -3.99
CA ILE A 108 -19.92 -9.52 -4.80
C ILE A 108 -20.06 -10.44 -6.01
N SER A 109 -18.97 -11.01 -6.52
CA SER A 109 -18.99 -11.79 -7.77
C SER A 109 -19.47 -13.24 -7.60
N HIS A 110 -20.43 -13.48 -6.70
CA HIS A 110 -21.24 -14.71 -6.66
C HIS A 110 -22.67 -14.36 -6.30
#